data_AF-A0A821HMG9-F1
#
_entry.id   AF-A0A821HMG9-F1
#
_cell.length_a   1.000
_cell.length_b   1.000
_cell.length_c   1.000
_cell.angle_alpha   90.00
_cell.angle_beta   90.00
_cell.angle_gamma   90.00
#
_symmetry.space_group_name_H-M   'P 1'
#
loop_
_entity.id
_entity.type
_entity.pdbx_description
1 polymer ?
#
loop_
_entity_poly.entity_id
_entity_poly.type
_entity_poly.pdbx_seq_one_letter_code
_entity_poly.pdbx_strand_id
1 'polypeptide(L)'
;MKAALRYFQLSSGVFSFLKDYVNANSLSDLSVDFEPAVLASLSWFMLGQAAELIHLKSSSFKSEIAAKVAAHASDCYREAYTSAKTESAKKIIPD
;
A
#
# COMPACT_ATOMS: atom_id res chain seq x y z
N MET A 1 1.71 -8.86 15.97
CA MET A 1 0.64 -8.21 15.18
C MET A 1 0.43 -6.72 15.47
N LYS A 2 0.19 -6.26 16.72
CA LYS A 2 -0.10 -4.83 16.99
C LYS A 2 0.98 -3.84 16.52
N ALA A 3 2.26 -4.18 16.70
CA ALA A 3 3.37 -3.35 16.22
C ALA A 3 3.43 -3.32 14.68
N ALA A 4 3.35 -4.49 14.03
CA ALA A 4 3.32 -4.60 12.57
C ALA A 4 2.18 -3.77 11.95
N LEU A 5 0.97 -3.85 12.51
CA LEU A 5 -0.17 -3.04 12.04
C LEU A 5 0.15 -1.54 12.04
N ARG A 6 0.75 -1.04 13.12
CA ARG A 6 1.17 0.36 13.22
C ARG A 6 2.22 0.72 12.18
N TYR A 7 3.23 -0.14 11.99
CA TYR A 7 4.29 0.14 11.02
C TYR A 7 3.76 0.09 9.59
N PHE A 8 2.87 -0.82 9.23
CA PHE A 8 2.25 -0.85 7.91
C PHE A 8 1.41 0.40 7.64
N GLN A 9 0.59 0.84 8.59
CA GLN A 9 -0.18 2.08 8.47
C GLN A 9 0.73 3.31 8.35
N LEU A 10 1.80 3.37 9.15
CA LEU A 10 2.78 4.44 9.10
C LEU A 10 3.50 4.47 7.75
N SER A 11 4.01 3.34 7.29
CA SER A 11 4.69 3.23 5.99
C SER A 11 3.78 3.61 4.84
N SER A 12 2.50 3.17 4.85
CA SER A 12 1.51 3.61 3.86
C SER A 12 1.37 5.13 3.83
N GLY A 13 1.21 5.77 4.99
CA GLY A 13 1.13 7.22 5.11
C GLY A 13 2.40 7.94 4.62
N VAL A 14 3.59 7.42 4.94
CA VAL A 14 4.87 7.98 4.49
C VAL A 14 4.99 7.92 2.97
N PHE A 15 4.69 6.77 2.34
CA PHE A 15 4.75 6.65 0.89
C PHE A 15 3.72 7.54 0.18
N SER A 16 2.50 7.66 0.73
CA SER A 16 1.50 8.59 0.21
C SER A 16 1.96 10.04 0.30
N PHE A 17 2.54 10.45 1.44
CA PHE A 17 3.09 11.79 1.62
C PHE A 17 4.22 12.08 0.62
N LEU A 18 5.16 11.15 0.45
CA LEU A 18 6.26 11.30 -0.51
C LEU A 18 5.73 11.44 -1.93
N LYS A 19 4.74 10.63 -2.35
CA LYS A 19 4.10 10.75 -3.66
C LYS A 19 3.54 12.15 -3.89
N ASP A 20 2.80 12.67 -2.90
CA ASP A 20 2.19 14.00 -3.00
C ASP A 20 3.26 15.10 -3.01
N TYR A 21 4.33 14.94 -2.21
CA TYR A 21 5.45 15.87 -2.17
C TYR A 21 6.22 15.92 -3.49
N VAL A 22 6.53 14.77 -4.10
CA VAL A 22 7.21 14.68 -5.40
C VAL A 22 6.40 15.38 -6.48
N ASN A 23 5.08 15.12 -6.54
CA ASN A 23 4.18 15.76 -7.49
C ASN A 23 4.08 17.28 -7.26
N ALA A 24 3.92 17.72 -6.01
CA ALA A 24 3.77 19.13 -5.67
C ALA A 24 5.02 19.96 -5.99
N ASN A 25 6.20 19.37 -5.85
CA ASN A 25 7.47 20.07 -6.09
C ASN A 25 8.05 19.82 -7.49
N SER A 26 7.35 19.06 -8.35
CA SER A 26 7.79 18.74 -9.73
C SER A 26 9.24 18.24 -9.78
N LEU A 27 9.63 17.40 -8.83
CA LEU A 27 10.99 16.90 -8.74
C LEU A 27 11.27 15.98 -9.93
N SER A 28 12.22 16.37 -10.79
CA SER A 28 12.49 15.75 -12.08
C SER A 28 13.93 15.26 -12.21
N ASP A 29 14.41 14.46 -11.27
CA ASP A 29 15.66 13.67 -11.38
C ASP A 29 15.76 12.68 -10.21
N LEU A 30 14.63 12.04 -9.89
CA LEU A 30 14.55 11.13 -8.76
C LEU A 30 14.88 9.71 -9.20
N SER A 31 15.50 8.95 -8.30
CA SER A 31 15.66 7.51 -8.51
C SER A 31 14.29 6.83 -8.66
N VAL A 32 14.27 5.73 -9.40
CA VAL A 32 13.03 5.02 -9.81
C VAL A 32 12.11 4.68 -8.64
N ASP A 33 12.66 4.42 -7.45
CA ASP A 33 11.93 4.14 -6.22
C ASP A 33 11.12 5.33 -5.68
N PHE A 34 11.48 6.56 -6.04
CA PHE A 34 10.74 7.79 -5.70
C PHE A 34 9.78 8.27 -6.79
N GLU A 35 9.64 7.52 -7.89
CA GLU A 35 8.62 7.84 -8.87
C GLU A 35 7.22 7.72 -8.25
N PRO A 36 6.28 8.63 -8.57
CA PRO A 36 4.94 8.64 -7.96
C PRO A 36 4.18 7.32 -8.08
N ALA A 37 4.37 6.58 -9.19
CA ALA A 37 3.72 5.28 -9.39
C ALA A 37 4.25 4.20 -8.43
N VAL A 38 5.56 4.20 -8.16
CA VAL A 38 6.20 3.28 -7.21
C VAL A 38 5.74 3.59 -5.79
N LEU A 39 5.79 4.86 -5.40
CA LEU A 39 5.33 5.32 -4.10
C LEU A 39 3.83 5.04 -3.89
N ALA A 40 2.99 5.22 -4.92
CA ALA A 40 1.58 4.85 -4.88
C ALA A 40 1.38 3.35 -4.66
N SER A 41 2.12 2.51 -5.40
CA SER A 41 2.03 1.06 -5.28
C SER A 41 2.45 0.59 -3.87
N LEU A 42 3.58 1.08 -3.36
CA LEU A 42 4.06 0.76 -2.02
C LEU A 42 3.10 1.24 -0.92
N SER A 43 2.49 2.41 -1.09
CA SER A 43 1.48 2.92 -0.16
C SER A 43 0.28 1.97 -0.04
N TRP A 44 -0.28 1.56 -1.18
CA TRP A 44 -1.41 0.63 -1.23
C TRP A 44 -1.05 -0.76 -0.73
N PHE A 45 0.15 -1.23 -1.05
CA PHE A 45 0.64 -2.53 -0.60
C PHE A 45 0.74 -2.60 0.93
N MET A 46 1.29 -1.56 1.56
CA MET A 46 1.37 -1.47 3.02
C MET A 46 -0.02 -1.38 3.66
N LEU A 47 -0.97 -0.66 3.04
CA LEU A 47 -2.34 -0.61 3.52
C LEU A 47 -3.06 -1.96 3.39
N GLY A 48 -2.81 -2.69 2.30
CA GLY A 48 -3.30 -4.06 2.12
C GLY A 48 -2.80 -4.99 3.21
N GLN A 49 -1.50 -4.96 3.53
CA GLN A 49 -0.92 -5.75 4.63
C GLN A 49 -1.52 -5.38 6.00
N ALA A 50 -1.81 -4.10 6.24
CA ALA A 50 -2.51 -3.67 7.44
C ALA A 50 -3.92 -4.29 7.53
N ALA A 51 -4.68 -4.27 6.43
CA ALA A 51 -6.01 -4.85 6.36
C ALA A 51 -5.99 -6.38 6.52
N GLU A 52 -5.05 -7.08 5.87
CA GLU A 52 -4.85 -8.52 6.02
C GLU A 52 -4.56 -8.89 7.48
N LEU A 53 -3.71 -8.12 8.16
CA LEU A 53 -3.38 -8.36 9.55
C LEU A 53 -4.57 -8.14 10.49
N ILE A 54 -5.48 -7.21 10.16
CA ILE A 54 -6.76 -7.04 10.86
C ILE A 54 -7.67 -8.25 10.58
N HIS A 55 -7.72 -8.73 9.34
CA HIS A 55 -8.51 -9.90 8.97
C HIS A 55 -8.02 -11.17 9.69
N LEU A 56 -6.70 -11.40 9.77
CA LEU A 56 -6.13 -12.51 10.53
C LEU A 56 -6.44 -12.42 12.03
N LYS A 57 -6.48 -11.21 12.58
CA LYS A 57 -6.92 -10.97 13.95
C LYS A 57 -8.45 -11.09 14.12
N SER A 58 -9.19 -11.22 13.02
CA SER A 58 -10.65 -11.17 13.05
C SER A 58 -11.35 -12.48 13.43
N SER A 59 -10.62 -13.47 13.95
CA SER A 59 -11.12 -14.78 14.37
C SER A 59 -12.29 -14.75 15.36
N SER A 60 -12.48 -13.62 16.06
CA SER A 60 -13.56 -13.41 17.04
C SER A 60 -14.66 -12.44 16.58
N PHE A 61 -14.57 -11.92 15.35
CA PHE A 61 -15.54 -10.95 14.84
C PHE A 61 -16.71 -11.65 14.15
N LYS A 62 -17.83 -10.93 14.00
CA LYS A 62 -18.94 -11.36 13.15
C LYS A 62 -18.42 -11.59 11.72
N SER A 63 -18.85 -12.67 11.08
CA SER A 63 -18.43 -13.07 9.73
C SER A 63 -18.55 -11.94 8.70
N GLU A 64 -19.59 -11.11 8.82
CA GLU A 64 -19.78 -9.94 7.96
C GLU A 64 -18.65 -8.91 8.06
N ILE A 65 -18.12 -8.66 9.26
CA ILE A 65 -17.00 -7.72 9.46
C ILE A 65 -15.73 -8.32 8.86
N ALA A 66 -15.47 -9.60 9.11
CA ALA A 66 -14.31 -10.29 8.56
C ALA A 66 -14.32 -10.25 7.01
N ALA A 67 -15.49 -10.44 6.39
CA ALA A 67 -15.67 -10.35 4.95
C ALA A 67 -15.42 -8.94 4.40
N LYS A 68 -15.90 -7.89 5.08
CA LYS A 68 -15.63 -6.49 4.68
C LYS A 68 -14.14 -6.14 4.76
N VAL A 69 -13.44 -6.62 5.79
CA VAL A 69 -11.98 -6.40 5.91
C VAL A 69 -11.23 -7.15 4.81
N ALA A 70 -11.62 -8.39 4.50
CA ALA A 70 -11.02 -9.15 3.40
C ALA A 70 -11.24 -8.47 2.04
N ALA A 71 -12.46 -7.96 1.78
CA ALA A 71 -12.75 -7.20 0.58
C ALA A 71 -11.88 -5.94 0.48
N HIS A 72 -11.74 -5.20 1.59
CA HIS A 72 -10.87 -4.02 1.62
C HIS A 72 -9.40 -4.37 1.38
N ALA A 73 -8.89 -5.47 1.93
CA ALA A 73 -7.54 -5.95 1.65
C ALA A 73 -7.36 -6.27 0.16
N SER A 74 -8.33 -6.98 -0.44
CA SER A 74 -8.33 -7.29 -1.87
C SER A 74 -8.30 -6.03 -2.74
N ASP A 75 -9.10 -5.02 -2.41
CA ASP A 75 -9.09 -3.74 -3.13
C ASP A 75 -7.75 -3.04 -3.03
N CYS A 76 -7.15 -2.99 -1.84
CA CYS A 76 -5.83 -2.38 -1.66
C CYS A 76 -4.76 -3.08 -2.52
N TYR A 77 -4.73 -4.41 -2.56
CA TYR A 77 -3.79 -5.14 -3.42
C TYR A 77 -4.05 -4.95 -4.91
N ARG A 78 -5.32 -4.82 -5.33
CA ARG A 78 -5.67 -4.50 -6.71
C ARG A 78 -5.16 -3.12 -7.11
N GLU A 79 -5.29 -2.12 -6.24
CA GLU A 79 -4.75 -0.77 -6.48
C GLU A 79 -3.22 -0.75 -6.48
N ALA A 80 -2.59 -1.51 -5.57
CA ALA A 80 -1.14 -1.69 -5.54
C ALA A 80 -0.62 -2.28 -6.87
N TYR A 81 -1.24 -3.36 -7.34
CA TYR A 81 -0.90 -4.01 -8.61
C TYR A 81 -1.14 -3.08 -9.81
N THR A 82 -2.26 -2.35 -9.83
CA THR A 82 -2.56 -1.41 -10.92
C THR A 82 -1.51 -0.29 -11.00
N SER A 83 -1.09 0.23 -9.85
CA SER A 83 -0.01 1.23 -9.74
C SER A 83 1.35 0.65 -10.13
N ALA A 84 1.58 -0.64 -9.90
CA ALA A 84 2.80 -1.36 -10.23
C ALA A 84 2.96 -1.71 -11.72
N LYS A 85 1.93 -1.53 -12.56
CA LYS A 85 2.00 -1.86 -14.00
C LYS A 85 2.92 -0.95 -14.80
N THR A 86 3.34 0.17 -14.21
CA THR A 86 4.31 1.07 -14.85
C THR A 86 5.66 0.38 -14.99
N GLU A 87 6.38 0.67 -16.08
CA GLU A 87 7.68 0.04 -16.38
C GLU A 87 8.70 0.29 -15.25
N SER A 88 8.63 1.46 -14.64
CA SER A 88 9.40 1.86 -13.46
C SER A 88 9.11 1.00 -12.24
N ALA A 89 7.84 0.76 -11.94
CA ALA A 89 7.45 -0.01 -10.77
C ALA A 89 7.81 -1.49 -10.89
N LYS A 90 7.74 -2.08 -12.09
CA LYS A 90 8.17 -3.47 -12.32
C LYS A 90 9.66 -3.73 -12.05
N LYS A 91 10.51 -2.68 -12.09
CA LYS A 91 11.94 -2.80 -11.76
C LYS A 91 12.19 -2.95 -10.26
N ILE A 92 11.23 -2.49 -9.44
CA ILE A 92 11.34 -2.44 -7.97
C ILE A 92 10.45 -3.50 -7.33
N ILE A 93 9.26 -3.71 -7.88
CA ILE A 93 8.22 -4.60 -7.37
C ILE A 93 8.17 -5.82 -8.31
N PRO A 94 8.72 -6.97 -7.91
CA PRO A 94 8.66 -8.19 -8.72
C PRO A 94 7.21 -8.68 -8.84
N ASP A 95 6.93 -9.37 -9.95
CA ASP A 95 5.63 -10.02 -10.24
C ASP A 95 5.25 -11.08 -9.19
#